data_AF-A0ABD3PNS3-F1
#
_entry.id   AF-A0ABD3PNS3-F1
#
_cell.length_a   1.000
_cell.length_b   1.000
_cell.length_c   1.000
_cell.angle_alpha   90.00
_cell.angle_beta   90.00
_cell.angle_gamma   90.00
#
_symmetry.space_group_name_H-M   'P 1'
#
loop_
_entity.id
_entity.type
_entity.pdbx_description
1 polymer ?
#
loop_
_entity_poly.entity_id
_entity_poly.type
_entity_poly.pdbx_seq_one_letter_code
_entity_poly.pdbx_strand_id
1 'polypeptide(L)'
;MSLERRLQLASALQMRFTGSRVVSSSMKSKDEGYLPGGTTTIAQGPLSGRVFRRGSDHMGRFLWMALRGTDGTGIIVITGYRVCQNKGTTAGTNTAYMREWGMLRSEGVTNPDPRLMVLGTMSEVLHEWMNRGYHPLVMMDANGEFDDPQFAAFLQEHDLCDLIDETNPGKAPRTYQRSGRRLDYILGDKHVLAAVTKSGSLGSGDGVSLSDHTLQFVDLDCQKLFGVTETAPHATYEREFKLKDVKKKDKFLQELHRIYEHQNIKMRVEELAEALKARGPTPALIQIYQTLDDDITRAMRAAAKRSGRKDFGYQRSDVLIMAGRRV
;
A
#
# COMPACT_ATOMS: atom_id res chain seq x y z
N MET A 1 -1.00 1.01 -17.06
CA MET A 1 -0.23 2.23 -16.76
C MET A 1 1.17 2.09 -17.35
N SER A 2 1.71 3.15 -17.96
CA SER A 2 3.13 3.19 -18.38
C SER A 2 4.06 3.12 -17.15
N LEU A 3 5.31 2.70 -17.33
CA LEU A 3 6.30 2.66 -16.25
C LEU A 3 6.46 4.05 -15.60
N GLU A 4 6.50 5.10 -16.42
CA GLU A 4 6.61 6.49 -15.99
C GLU A 4 5.47 6.93 -15.08
N ARG A 5 4.21 6.67 -15.45
CA ARG A 5 3.06 7.00 -14.61
C ARG A 5 3.03 6.20 -13.30
N ARG A 6 3.51 4.94 -13.31
CA ARG A 6 3.66 4.14 -12.07
C ARG A 6 4.70 4.76 -11.14
N LEU A 7 5.80 5.25 -11.69
CA LEU A 7 6.84 5.94 -10.92
C LEU A 7 6.33 7.29 -10.38
N GLN A 8 5.59 8.06 -11.17
CA GLN A 8 4.95 9.30 -10.75
C GLN A 8 3.94 9.07 -9.61
N LEU A 9 3.07 8.06 -9.74
CA LEU A 9 2.12 7.69 -8.69
C LEU A 9 2.85 7.23 -7.42
N ALA A 10 3.85 6.35 -7.56
CA ALA A 10 4.65 5.88 -6.42
C ALA A 10 5.35 7.05 -5.70
N SER A 11 5.91 8.00 -6.46
CA SER A 11 6.54 9.22 -5.93
C SER A 11 5.52 10.11 -5.21
N ALA A 12 4.35 10.35 -5.82
CA ALA A 12 3.28 11.13 -5.20
C ALA A 12 2.77 10.49 -3.91
N LEU A 13 2.58 9.16 -3.90
CA LEU A 13 2.19 8.41 -2.70
C LEU A 13 3.27 8.47 -1.63
N GLN A 14 4.56 8.31 -1.96
CA GLN A 14 5.65 8.45 -1.00
C GLN A 14 5.77 9.87 -0.44
N MET A 15 5.56 10.89 -1.28
CA MET A 15 5.54 12.29 -0.85
C MET A 15 4.39 12.56 0.13
N ARG A 16 3.18 12.07 -0.18
CA ARG A 16 2.00 12.27 0.65
C ARG A 16 2.07 11.44 1.94
N PHE A 17 2.55 10.22 1.85
CA PHE A 17 2.61 9.21 2.90
C PHE A 17 4.08 8.92 3.23
N THR A 18 4.81 9.93 3.71
CA THR A 18 6.25 9.79 4.02
C THR A 18 6.47 8.68 5.05
N GLY A 19 7.48 7.83 4.81
CA GLY A 19 7.80 6.69 5.69
C GLY A 19 6.85 5.49 5.55
N SER A 20 5.97 5.48 4.55
CA SER A 20 5.07 4.37 4.26
C SER A 20 5.71 3.28 3.39
N ARG A 21 5.14 2.08 3.46
CA ARG A 21 5.33 1.03 2.46
C ARG A 21 4.07 0.98 1.60
N VAL A 22 4.24 1.22 0.30
CA VAL A 22 3.14 1.27 -0.67
C VAL A 22 3.28 0.13 -1.67
N VAL A 23 2.18 -0.56 -1.96
CA VAL A 23 2.05 -1.43 -3.14
C VAL A 23 0.80 -1.01 -3.89
N SER A 24 0.93 -0.92 -5.21
CA SER A 24 -0.17 -0.65 -6.11
C SER A 24 -0.06 -1.59 -7.29
N SER A 25 -1.20 -2.08 -7.77
CA SER A 25 -1.27 -2.90 -8.98
C SER A 25 -2.42 -2.48 -9.86
N SER A 26 -2.19 -2.51 -11.18
CA SER A 26 -3.18 -2.18 -12.19
C SER A 26 -2.77 -2.80 -13.52
N MET A 27 -3.75 -3.17 -14.35
CA MET A 27 -3.49 -3.61 -15.72
C MET A 27 -2.92 -2.47 -16.58
N LYS A 28 -2.29 -2.82 -17.70
CA LYS A 28 -1.96 -1.86 -18.76
C LYS A 28 -3.25 -1.42 -19.46
N SER A 29 -3.51 -0.11 -19.50
CA SER A 29 -4.56 0.48 -20.32
C SER A 29 -3.93 1.04 -21.59
N LYS A 30 -4.66 0.93 -22.70
CA LYS A 30 -4.33 1.57 -23.98
C LYS A 30 -4.83 3.02 -24.03
N ASP A 31 -5.81 3.34 -23.20
CA ASP A 31 -6.47 4.64 -23.17
C ASP A 31 -5.79 5.53 -22.13
N GLU A 32 -5.34 6.71 -22.57
CA GLU A 32 -4.71 7.66 -21.66
C GLU A 32 -5.73 8.20 -20.65
N GLY A 33 -5.39 8.13 -19.36
CA GLY A 33 -6.19 8.72 -18.28
C GLY A 33 -7.29 7.83 -17.70
N TYR A 34 -7.55 6.67 -18.30
CA TYR A 34 -8.49 5.69 -17.76
C TYR A 34 -7.82 4.35 -17.46
N LEU A 35 -7.98 3.87 -16.22
CA LEU A 35 -7.55 2.55 -15.77
C LEU A 35 -8.76 1.83 -15.18
N PRO A 36 -9.27 0.78 -15.82
CA PRO A 36 -10.34 -0.02 -15.25
C PRO A 36 -9.77 -0.89 -14.12
N GLY A 37 -10.22 -0.61 -12.90
CA GLY A 37 -9.81 -1.32 -11.69
C GLY A 37 -8.39 -0.97 -11.23
N GLY A 38 -7.82 -1.89 -10.45
CA GLY A 38 -6.55 -1.72 -9.77
C GLY A 38 -6.72 -1.55 -8.27
N THR A 39 -5.69 -1.96 -7.54
CA THR A 39 -5.68 -2.05 -6.07
C THR A 39 -4.47 -1.29 -5.53
N THR A 40 -4.59 -0.75 -4.33
CA THR A 40 -3.48 -0.09 -3.62
C THR A 40 -3.60 -0.34 -2.11
N THR A 41 -2.47 -0.65 -1.48
CA THR A 41 -2.35 -0.74 -0.01
C THR A 41 -1.19 0.09 0.45
N ILE A 42 -1.40 0.79 1.57
CA ILE A 42 -0.44 1.71 2.16
C ILE A 42 -0.30 1.34 3.64
N ALA A 43 0.86 0.84 4.04
CA ALA A 43 1.21 0.66 5.44
C ALA A 43 1.98 1.89 5.93
N GLN A 44 1.49 2.53 6.99
CA GLN A 44 2.10 3.74 7.57
C GLN A 44 2.51 3.55 9.02
N GLY A 45 3.31 4.49 9.53
CA GLY A 45 3.70 4.53 10.93
C GLY A 45 4.42 3.25 11.37
N PRO A 46 4.16 2.73 12.58
CA PRO A 46 4.82 1.53 13.10
C PRO A 46 4.69 0.31 12.18
N LEU A 47 3.52 0.14 11.55
CA LEU A 47 3.23 -0.98 10.66
C LEU A 47 4.16 -1.02 9.43
N SER A 48 4.63 0.15 8.96
CA SER A 48 5.52 0.20 7.80
C SER A 48 6.87 -0.49 8.05
N GLY A 49 7.31 -0.54 9.32
CA GLY A 49 8.50 -1.27 9.76
C GLY A 49 8.29 -2.80 9.84
N ARG A 50 7.04 -3.26 10.03
CA ARG A 50 6.70 -4.69 10.09
C ARG A 50 6.61 -5.34 8.71
N VAL A 51 6.31 -4.56 7.68
CA VAL A 51 6.22 -5.05 6.30
C VAL A 51 7.60 -5.49 5.83
N PHE A 52 7.80 -6.80 5.69
CA PHE A 52 9.07 -7.38 5.23
C PHE A 52 8.96 -8.04 3.86
N ARG A 53 7.75 -8.42 3.43
CA ARG A 53 7.46 -8.86 2.05
C ARG A 53 6.16 -8.27 1.56
N ARG A 54 6.06 -8.16 0.24
CA ARG A 54 4.90 -7.64 -0.45
C ARG A 54 4.87 -8.13 -1.89
N GLY A 55 3.69 -8.22 -2.47
CA GLY A 55 3.50 -8.66 -3.84
C GLY A 55 2.17 -8.19 -4.40
N SER A 56 1.94 -8.50 -5.67
CA SER A 56 0.70 -8.13 -6.34
C SER A 56 0.39 -9.06 -7.50
N ASP A 57 -0.89 -9.26 -7.75
CA ASP A 57 -1.36 -9.84 -8.99
C ASP A 57 -1.07 -8.91 -10.18
N HIS A 58 -0.66 -9.48 -11.30
CA HIS A 58 -0.20 -8.71 -12.46
C HIS A 58 -1.35 -8.02 -13.22
N MET A 59 -2.60 -8.48 -13.02
CA MET A 59 -3.81 -7.89 -13.60
C MET A 59 -4.37 -6.75 -12.73
N GLY A 60 -3.87 -6.57 -11.51
CA GLY A 60 -4.32 -5.54 -10.58
C GLY A 60 -5.50 -5.94 -9.70
N ARG A 61 -5.87 -7.22 -9.72
CA ARG A 61 -7.05 -7.74 -9.00
C ARG A 61 -6.86 -7.76 -7.49
N PHE A 62 -5.65 -8.04 -7.03
CA PHE A 62 -5.30 -7.95 -5.62
C PHE A 62 -3.81 -7.69 -5.44
N LEU A 63 -3.46 -7.32 -4.21
CA LEU A 63 -2.09 -7.20 -3.75
C LEU A 63 -1.99 -7.57 -2.28
N TRP A 64 -0.77 -7.81 -1.81
CA TRP A 64 -0.55 -8.28 -0.45
C TRP A 64 0.70 -7.72 0.21
N MET A 65 0.67 -7.66 1.54
CA MET A 65 1.80 -7.34 2.40
C MET A 65 1.87 -8.34 3.55
N ALA A 66 3.05 -8.93 3.77
CA ALA A 66 3.32 -9.75 4.94
C ALA A 66 3.97 -8.89 6.03
N LEU A 67 3.30 -8.79 7.16
CA LEU A 67 3.72 -8.03 8.34
C LEU A 67 4.20 -9.01 9.41
N ARG A 68 5.41 -8.78 9.94
CA ARG A 68 6.02 -9.68 10.92
C ARG A 68 5.48 -9.45 12.34
N GLY A 69 5.11 -10.53 13.01
CA GLY A 69 4.81 -10.61 14.45
C GLY A 69 5.99 -11.17 15.26
N THR A 70 5.71 -11.78 16.40
CA THR A 70 6.68 -12.54 17.21
C THR A 70 6.69 -14.03 16.83
N ASP A 71 7.70 -14.76 17.30
CA ASP A 71 7.71 -16.23 17.27
C ASP A 71 7.49 -16.87 15.89
N GLY A 72 7.92 -16.18 14.83
CA GLY A 72 7.79 -16.64 13.46
C GLY A 72 6.40 -16.46 12.85
N THR A 73 5.43 -15.93 13.59
CA THR A 73 4.08 -15.63 13.09
C THR A 73 3.98 -14.21 12.53
N GLY A 74 2.83 -13.87 11.96
CA GLY A 74 2.57 -12.53 11.46
C GLY A 74 1.20 -12.40 10.83
N ILE A 75 0.98 -11.31 10.10
CA ILE A 75 -0.27 -11.02 9.42
C ILE A 75 -0.02 -10.93 7.92
N ILE A 76 -0.80 -11.65 7.12
CA ILE A 76 -0.85 -11.49 5.67
C ILE A 76 -2.05 -10.61 5.33
N VAL A 77 -1.76 -9.36 4.97
CA VAL A 77 -2.76 -8.40 4.52
C VAL A 77 -2.97 -8.57 3.03
N ILE A 78 -4.19 -8.82 2.59
CA ILE A 78 -4.58 -8.84 1.17
C ILE A 78 -5.59 -7.72 0.93
N THR A 79 -5.40 -6.96 -0.15
CA THR A 79 -6.40 -6.00 -0.65
C THR A 79 -6.84 -6.42 -2.04
N GLY A 80 -8.12 -6.71 -2.20
CA GLY A 80 -8.68 -7.31 -3.42
C GLY A 80 -9.84 -6.52 -4.01
N TYR A 81 -10.03 -6.68 -5.32
CA TYR A 81 -11.18 -6.23 -6.08
C TYR A 81 -11.64 -7.39 -6.97
N ARG A 82 -12.84 -7.91 -6.69
CA ARG A 82 -13.48 -8.97 -7.48
C ARG A 82 -14.50 -8.32 -8.41
N VAL A 83 -14.44 -8.64 -9.70
CA VAL A 83 -15.35 -8.06 -10.70
C VAL A 83 -16.81 -8.44 -10.49
N CYS A 84 -17.72 -7.52 -10.80
CA CYS A 84 -19.15 -7.68 -10.56
C CYS A 84 -19.88 -8.55 -11.60
N GLN A 85 -19.30 -8.74 -12.78
CA GLN A 85 -19.90 -9.51 -13.86
C GLN A 85 -19.66 -11.01 -13.71
N ASN A 86 -20.69 -11.79 -14.01
CA ASN A 86 -20.62 -13.25 -14.05
C ASN A 86 -20.06 -13.76 -15.38
N LYS A 87 -19.62 -15.02 -15.40
CA LYS A 87 -19.20 -15.70 -16.62
C LYS A 87 -20.28 -15.59 -17.71
N GLY A 88 -19.85 -15.27 -18.92
CA GLY A 88 -20.75 -15.11 -20.08
C GLY A 88 -21.42 -13.73 -20.19
N THR A 89 -21.15 -12.79 -19.27
CA THR A 89 -21.65 -11.41 -19.39
C THR A 89 -21.02 -10.69 -20.58
N THR A 90 -21.86 -10.12 -21.44
CA THR A 90 -21.42 -9.15 -22.47
C THR A 90 -21.25 -7.78 -21.84
N ALA A 91 -20.06 -7.49 -21.33
CA ALA A 91 -19.73 -6.20 -20.74
C ALA A 91 -19.02 -5.28 -21.76
N GLY A 92 -19.04 -3.97 -21.49
CA GLY A 92 -18.31 -3.00 -22.31
C GLY A 92 -16.81 -3.31 -22.34
N THR A 93 -16.17 -3.06 -23.48
CA THR A 93 -14.74 -3.37 -23.75
C THR A 93 -13.77 -2.72 -22.75
N ASN A 94 -14.20 -1.65 -22.09
CA ASN A 94 -13.42 -0.90 -21.10
C ASN A 94 -13.71 -1.29 -19.65
N THR A 95 -14.58 -2.27 -19.38
CA THR A 95 -14.80 -2.75 -18.00
C THR A 95 -13.60 -3.56 -17.47
N ALA A 96 -13.43 -3.59 -16.15
CA ALA A 96 -12.42 -4.42 -15.50
C ALA A 96 -12.58 -5.91 -15.90
N TYR A 97 -13.81 -6.42 -15.88
CA TYR A 97 -14.11 -7.79 -16.32
C TYR A 97 -13.62 -8.10 -17.74
N MET A 98 -13.92 -7.27 -18.74
CA MET A 98 -13.49 -7.54 -20.12
C MET A 98 -11.97 -7.47 -20.29
N ARG A 99 -11.30 -6.63 -19.51
CA ARG A 99 -9.84 -6.51 -19.52
C ARG A 99 -9.20 -7.74 -18.88
N GLU A 100 -9.73 -8.20 -17.75
CA GLU A 100 -9.31 -9.45 -17.12
C GLU A 100 -9.56 -10.64 -18.03
N TRP A 101 -10.75 -10.75 -18.62
CA TRP A 101 -11.11 -11.80 -19.56
C TRP A 101 -10.15 -11.83 -20.76
N GLY A 102 -9.89 -10.68 -21.39
CA GLY A 102 -8.99 -10.57 -22.53
C GLY A 102 -7.54 -10.95 -22.20
N MET A 103 -7.06 -10.57 -21.01
CA MET A 103 -5.72 -10.96 -20.54
C MET A 103 -5.65 -12.48 -20.33
N LEU A 104 -6.60 -13.08 -19.62
CA LEU A 104 -6.63 -14.53 -19.37
C LEU A 104 -6.72 -15.33 -20.68
N ARG A 105 -7.48 -14.86 -21.68
CA ARG A 105 -7.49 -15.44 -23.02
C ARG A 105 -6.12 -15.38 -23.69
N SER A 106 -5.40 -14.25 -23.55
CA SER A 106 -4.06 -14.10 -24.12
C SER A 106 -3.02 -14.99 -23.43
N GLU A 107 -3.28 -15.40 -22.19
CA GLU A 107 -2.49 -16.37 -21.42
C GLU A 107 -2.92 -17.83 -21.70
N GLY A 108 -3.82 -18.06 -22.64
CA GLY A 108 -4.22 -19.40 -23.09
C GLY A 108 -5.42 -20.00 -22.36
N VAL A 109 -6.05 -19.28 -21.42
CA VAL A 109 -7.27 -19.76 -20.76
C VAL A 109 -8.43 -19.73 -21.77
N THR A 110 -9.00 -20.88 -22.11
CA THR A 110 -9.99 -20.95 -23.21
C THR A 110 -11.34 -20.32 -22.85
N ASN A 111 -11.83 -20.51 -21.63
CA ASN A 111 -13.14 -19.99 -21.21
C ASN A 111 -13.05 -19.36 -19.81
N PRO A 112 -12.36 -18.21 -19.70
CA PRO A 112 -12.03 -17.64 -18.40
C PRO A 112 -13.28 -17.17 -17.66
N ASP A 113 -13.24 -17.35 -16.35
CA ASP A 113 -14.17 -16.75 -15.40
C ASP A 113 -13.37 -15.82 -14.48
N PRO A 114 -13.18 -14.54 -14.86
CA PRO A 114 -12.39 -13.59 -14.07
C PRO A 114 -12.86 -13.49 -12.60
N ARG A 115 -14.18 -13.52 -12.39
CA ARG A 115 -14.83 -13.38 -11.09
C ARG A 115 -14.49 -14.53 -10.14
N LEU A 116 -14.37 -15.75 -10.66
CA LEU A 116 -13.94 -16.92 -9.89
C LEU A 116 -12.41 -16.99 -9.75
N MET A 117 -11.68 -16.76 -10.85
CA MET A 117 -10.24 -17.00 -10.91
C MET A 117 -9.44 -16.11 -9.94
N VAL A 118 -9.94 -14.93 -9.57
CA VAL A 118 -9.29 -14.09 -8.54
C VAL A 118 -9.26 -14.75 -7.17
N LEU A 119 -10.31 -15.49 -6.79
CA LEU A 119 -10.38 -16.17 -5.50
C LEU A 119 -9.37 -17.32 -5.43
N GLY A 120 -9.19 -18.06 -6.53
CA GLY A 120 -8.19 -19.11 -6.63
C GLY A 120 -6.76 -18.58 -6.48
N THR A 121 -6.42 -17.50 -7.20
CA THR A 121 -5.07 -16.90 -7.10
C THR A 121 -4.81 -16.21 -5.76
N MET A 122 -5.84 -15.66 -5.11
CA MET A 122 -5.73 -15.21 -3.71
C MET A 122 -5.49 -16.39 -2.75
N SER A 123 -6.15 -17.52 -2.97
CA SER A 123 -6.01 -18.74 -2.16
C SER A 123 -4.59 -19.30 -2.21
N GLU A 124 -3.90 -19.23 -3.35
CA GLU A 124 -2.49 -19.61 -3.47
C GLU A 124 -1.59 -18.79 -2.52
N VAL A 125 -1.82 -17.47 -2.45
CA VAL A 125 -1.08 -16.58 -1.55
C VAL A 125 -1.44 -16.85 -0.09
N LEU A 126 -2.73 -17.02 0.22
CA LEU A 126 -3.19 -17.35 1.57
C LEU A 126 -2.55 -18.64 2.05
N HIS A 127 -2.62 -19.72 1.27
CA HIS A 127 -1.98 -20.99 1.59
C HIS A 127 -0.47 -20.85 1.82
N GLU A 128 0.25 -20.13 0.95
CA GLU A 128 1.70 -19.93 1.14
C GLU A 128 2.01 -19.32 2.52
N TRP A 129 1.24 -18.31 2.92
CA TRP A 129 1.51 -17.52 4.12
C TRP A 129 0.93 -18.17 5.39
N MET A 130 -0.27 -18.73 5.33
CA MET A 130 -0.88 -19.45 6.44
C MET A 130 -0.05 -20.68 6.84
N ASN A 131 0.51 -21.41 5.86
CA ASN A 131 1.45 -22.51 6.13
C ASN A 131 2.75 -22.06 6.83
N ARG A 132 3.06 -20.76 6.81
CA ARG A 132 4.20 -20.15 7.53
C ARG A 132 3.80 -19.55 8.86
N GLY A 133 2.56 -19.77 9.32
CA GLY A 133 2.04 -19.24 10.59
C GLY A 133 1.57 -17.80 10.51
N TYR A 134 1.19 -17.30 9.31
CA TYR A 134 0.63 -15.96 9.16
C TYR A 134 -0.90 -16.00 9.16
N HIS A 135 -1.51 -15.11 9.93
CA HIS A 135 -2.95 -14.97 10.03
C HIS A 135 -3.48 -14.03 8.93
N PRO A 136 -4.56 -14.38 8.23
CA PRO A 136 -5.08 -13.60 7.14
C PRO A 136 -5.89 -12.39 7.60
N LEU A 137 -5.64 -11.24 6.96
CA LEU A 137 -6.50 -10.05 7.00
C LEU A 137 -6.81 -9.63 5.56
N VAL A 138 -8.02 -9.94 5.08
CA VAL A 138 -8.43 -9.71 3.70
C VAL A 138 -9.42 -8.56 3.63
N MET A 139 -9.06 -7.49 2.96
CA MET A 139 -9.93 -6.34 2.67
C MET A 139 -10.31 -6.38 1.20
N MET A 140 -11.59 -6.49 0.87
CA MET A 140 -11.98 -6.56 -0.54
C MET A 140 -13.37 -6.03 -0.84
N ASP A 141 -13.50 -5.41 -2.02
CA ASP A 141 -14.77 -5.37 -2.73
C ASP A 141 -14.97 -6.74 -3.39
N ALA A 142 -15.79 -7.57 -2.75
CA ALA A 142 -16.10 -8.93 -3.20
C ALA A 142 -17.13 -8.96 -4.33
N ASN A 143 -17.85 -7.86 -4.56
CA ASN A 143 -19.01 -7.78 -5.45
C ASN A 143 -19.98 -8.98 -5.33
N GLY A 144 -20.07 -9.58 -4.14
CA GLY A 144 -20.85 -10.78 -3.85
C GLY A 144 -21.12 -10.85 -2.35
N GLU A 145 -22.25 -11.43 -1.98
CA GLU A 145 -22.65 -11.61 -0.58
C GLU A 145 -22.29 -13.03 -0.12
N PHE A 146 -22.49 -13.34 1.15
CA PHE A 146 -22.15 -14.65 1.74
C PHE A 146 -22.98 -15.81 1.16
N ASP A 147 -24.03 -15.52 0.40
CA ASP A 147 -24.83 -16.49 -0.35
C ASP A 147 -24.27 -16.78 -1.76
N ASP A 148 -23.25 -16.03 -2.23
CA ASP A 148 -22.48 -16.34 -3.44
C ASP A 148 -21.66 -17.62 -3.18
N PRO A 149 -21.97 -18.76 -3.83
CA PRO A 149 -21.35 -20.05 -3.48
C PRO A 149 -19.83 -20.05 -3.64
N GLN A 150 -19.30 -19.29 -4.60
CA GLN A 150 -17.86 -19.20 -4.84
C GLN A 150 -17.17 -18.42 -3.72
N PHE A 151 -17.80 -17.34 -3.25
CA PHE A 151 -17.26 -16.54 -2.17
C PHE A 151 -17.41 -17.26 -0.83
N ALA A 152 -18.55 -17.89 -0.57
CA ALA A 152 -18.77 -18.72 0.63
C ALA A 152 -17.73 -19.85 0.74
N ALA A 153 -17.44 -20.55 -0.36
CA ALA A 153 -16.40 -21.57 -0.39
C ALA A 153 -15.01 -21.00 -0.06
N PHE A 154 -14.66 -19.85 -0.63
CA PHE A 154 -13.40 -19.15 -0.33
C PHE A 154 -13.30 -18.76 1.16
N LEU A 155 -14.39 -18.24 1.75
CA LEU A 155 -14.41 -17.90 3.18
C LEU A 155 -14.21 -19.15 4.06
N GLN A 156 -14.91 -20.23 3.73
CA GLN A 156 -14.82 -21.49 4.47
C GLN A 156 -13.44 -22.15 4.38
N GLU A 157 -12.83 -22.14 3.19
CA GLU A 157 -11.50 -22.72 2.93
C GLU A 157 -10.41 -22.10 3.82
N HIS A 158 -10.50 -20.78 4.06
CA HIS A 158 -9.48 -20.02 4.77
C HIS A 158 -9.88 -19.61 6.21
N ASP A 159 -10.95 -20.19 6.76
CA ASP A 159 -11.53 -19.86 8.09
C ASP A 159 -11.76 -18.35 8.29
N LEU A 160 -12.26 -17.67 7.25
CA LEU A 160 -12.46 -16.23 7.24
C LEU A 160 -13.88 -15.86 7.72
N CYS A 161 -13.94 -14.98 8.71
CA CYS A 161 -15.17 -14.35 9.18
C CYS A 161 -15.15 -12.85 8.87
N ASP A 162 -16.32 -12.23 8.77
CA ASP A 162 -16.40 -10.78 8.61
C ASP A 162 -16.28 -10.06 9.95
N LEU A 163 -15.18 -9.33 10.11
CA LEU A 163 -14.84 -8.71 11.39
C LEU A 163 -15.86 -7.66 11.83
N ILE A 164 -16.56 -7.01 10.90
CA ILE A 164 -17.56 -5.99 11.23
C ILE A 164 -18.85 -6.62 11.73
N ASP A 165 -19.38 -7.64 11.04
CA ASP A 165 -20.60 -8.34 11.45
C ASP A 165 -20.39 -9.13 12.75
N GLU A 166 -19.21 -9.72 12.95
CA GLU A 166 -18.90 -10.49 14.18
C GLU A 166 -18.74 -9.62 15.44
N THR A 167 -18.43 -8.33 15.30
CA THR A 167 -18.08 -7.46 16.45
C THR A 167 -19.10 -6.37 16.74
N ASN A 168 -20.19 -6.28 15.96
CA ASN A 168 -21.25 -5.31 16.18
C ASN A 168 -22.62 -5.99 16.34
N PRO A 169 -23.51 -5.43 17.17
CA PRO A 169 -24.87 -5.95 17.28
C PRO A 169 -25.68 -5.61 16.02
N GLY A 170 -26.53 -6.55 15.61
CA GLY A 170 -27.44 -6.37 14.48
C GLY A 170 -26.79 -6.68 13.14
N LYS A 171 -27.52 -6.39 12.05
CA LYS A 171 -27.05 -6.67 10.69
C LYS A 171 -26.08 -5.57 10.24
N ALA A 172 -24.89 -5.95 9.75
CA ALA A 172 -23.95 -5.01 9.17
C ALA A 172 -24.59 -4.15 8.05
N PRO A 173 -24.26 -2.85 7.96
CA PRO A 173 -24.87 -1.94 6.99
C PRO A 173 -24.48 -2.28 5.54
N ARG A 174 -25.32 -1.86 4.60
CA ARG A 174 -24.97 -1.89 3.16
C ARG A 174 -23.70 -1.09 2.91
N THR A 175 -22.92 -1.50 1.92
CA THR A 175 -21.69 -0.80 1.52
C THR A 175 -21.78 -0.15 0.15
N TYR A 176 -22.79 -0.52 -0.65
CA TYR A 176 -22.99 0.04 -1.98
C TYR A 176 -24.26 0.91 -2.06
N GLN A 177 -24.12 2.16 -2.49
CA GLN A 177 -25.21 3.15 -2.47
C GLN A 177 -26.38 2.80 -3.39
N ARG A 178 -26.12 2.16 -4.53
CA ARG A 178 -27.15 1.90 -5.55
C ARG A 178 -27.96 0.62 -5.28
N SER A 179 -27.71 -0.08 -4.18
CA SER A 179 -28.46 -1.27 -3.79
C SER A 179 -28.58 -1.40 -2.26
N GLY A 180 -29.30 -2.41 -1.78
CA GLY A 180 -29.29 -2.80 -0.37
C GLY A 180 -28.14 -3.74 0.01
N ARG A 181 -27.26 -4.08 -0.95
CA ARG A 181 -26.26 -5.14 -0.81
C ARG A 181 -25.03 -4.67 -0.06
N ARG A 182 -24.40 -5.62 0.61
CA ARG A 182 -23.09 -5.47 1.21
C ARG A 182 -22.07 -6.19 0.34
N LEU A 183 -21.11 -5.45 -0.20
CA LEU A 183 -20.15 -5.95 -1.19
C LEU A 183 -18.71 -5.82 -0.69
N ASP A 184 -18.48 -4.97 0.30
CA ASP A 184 -17.15 -4.67 0.85
C ASP A 184 -16.98 -5.33 2.22
N TYR A 185 -15.87 -6.04 2.39
CA TYR A 185 -15.60 -6.83 3.59
C TYR A 185 -14.20 -6.59 4.13
N ILE A 186 -14.08 -6.64 5.46
CA ILE A 186 -12.81 -6.78 6.17
C ILE A 186 -12.89 -8.12 6.89
N LEU A 187 -12.20 -9.10 6.33
CA LEU A 187 -12.25 -10.49 6.74
C LEU A 187 -10.99 -10.86 7.51
N GLY A 188 -11.13 -11.70 8.52
CA GLY A 188 -10.00 -12.25 9.25
C GLY A 188 -10.31 -13.61 9.84
N ASP A 189 -9.27 -14.32 10.27
CA ASP A 189 -9.44 -15.53 11.06
C ASP A 189 -9.72 -15.18 12.54
N LYS A 190 -9.85 -16.23 13.38
CA LYS A 190 -10.11 -16.07 14.82
C LYS A 190 -9.03 -15.29 15.56
N HIS A 191 -7.78 -15.35 15.11
CA HIS A 191 -6.67 -14.60 15.71
C HIS A 191 -6.84 -13.10 15.46
N VAL A 192 -7.13 -12.73 14.20
CA VAL A 192 -7.40 -11.33 13.85
C VAL A 192 -8.68 -10.83 14.53
N LEU A 193 -9.74 -11.65 14.59
CA LEU A 193 -10.98 -11.31 15.27
C LEU A 193 -10.77 -11.00 16.76
N ALA A 194 -9.96 -11.80 17.46
CA ALA A 194 -9.66 -11.59 18.87
C ALA A 194 -8.89 -10.27 19.15
N ALA A 195 -8.23 -9.72 18.13
CA ALA A 195 -7.52 -8.45 18.20
C ALA A 195 -8.42 -7.24 17.88
N VAL A 196 -9.66 -7.42 17.42
CA VAL A 196 -10.56 -6.30 17.12
C VAL A 196 -10.93 -5.54 18.40
N THR A 197 -10.77 -4.22 18.36
CA THR A 197 -11.14 -3.31 19.46
C THR A 197 -12.34 -2.45 19.10
N LYS A 198 -12.45 -2.03 17.84
CA LYS A 198 -13.58 -1.33 17.24
C LYS A 198 -13.67 -1.68 15.77
N SER A 199 -14.84 -1.53 15.20
CA SER A 199 -15.06 -1.73 13.78
C SER A 199 -16.31 -0.95 13.34
N GLY A 200 -16.46 -0.73 12.05
CA GLY A 200 -17.68 -0.11 11.53
C GLY A 200 -17.58 0.35 10.08
N SER A 201 -18.65 1.01 9.66
CA SER A 201 -18.78 1.67 8.36
C SER A 201 -19.00 3.16 8.57
N LEU A 202 -18.36 3.98 7.74
CA LEU A 202 -18.74 5.38 7.58
C LEU A 202 -20.03 5.50 6.75
N GLY A 203 -20.68 6.67 6.82
CA GLY A 203 -21.86 6.98 6.02
C GLY A 203 -21.56 7.13 4.53
N SER A 204 -22.59 7.06 3.70
CA SER A 204 -22.47 7.31 2.27
C SER A 204 -21.98 8.74 2.00
N GLY A 205 -20.87 8.86 1.26
CA GLY A 205 -20.24 10.15 0.96
C GLY A 205 -19.26 10.64 2.03
N ASP A 206 -19.19 9.96 3.18
CA ASP A 206 -18.19 10.26 4.20
C ASP A 206 -16.81 9.70 3.80
N GLY A 207 -15.78 10.54 3.92
CA GLY A 207 -14.39 10.21 3.61
C GLY A 207 -14.03 10.28 2.12
N VAL A 208 -14.70 9.50 1.24
CA VAL A 208 -14.51 9.56 -0.22
C VAL A 208 -15.80 9.99 -0.91
N SER A 209 -16.01 11.30 -1.04
CA SER A 209 -17.26 11.89 -1.51
C SER A 209 -17.70 11.51 -2.93
N LEU A 210 -16.77 11.02 -3.77
CA LEU A 210 -17.05 10.59 -5.15
C LEU A 210 -17.29 9.08 -5.29
N SER A 211 -17.15 8.31 -4.21
CA SER A 211 -17.37 6.87 -4.21
C SER A 211 -18.85 6.54 -4.02
N ASP A 212 -19.35 5.59 -4.80
CA ASP A 212 -20.64 4.94 -4.54
C ASP A 212 -20.56 3.79 -3.53
N HIS A 213 -19.37 3.54 -2.97
CA HIS A 213 -19.12 2.64 -1.84
C HIS A 213 -18.88 3.41 -0.53
N THR A 214 -19.17 2.78 0.61
CA THR A 214 -18.87 3.31 1.94
C THR A 214 -17.52 2.81 2.45
N LEU A 215 -16.79 3.67 3.18
CA LEU A 215 -15.54 3.26 3.82
C LEU A 215 -15.81 2.37 5.03
N GLN A 216 -15.10 1.25 5.09
CA GLN A 216 -15.11 0.33 6.23
C GLN A 216 -13.83 0.51 7.06
N PHE A 217 -13.91 0.28 8.37
CA PHE A 217 -12.73 0.30 9.25
C PHE A 217 -12.79 -0.79 10.32
N VAL A 218 -11.61 -1.21 10.75
CA VAL A 218 -11.38 -2.06 11.93
C VAL A 218 -10.15 -1.53 12.65
N ASP A 219 -10.29 -1.27 13.95
CA ASP A 219 -9.20 -0.94 14.86
C ASP A 219 -8.72 -2.22 15.55
N LEU A 220 -7.43 -2.54 15.40
CA LEU A 220 -6.83 -3.76 15.93
C LEU A 220 -5.84 -3.47 17.07
N ASP A 221 -5.93 -4.22 18.16
CA ASP A 221 -4.94 -4.25 19.23
C ASP A 221 -3.66 -4.90 18.69
N CYS A 222 -2.63 -4.09 18.47
CA CYS A 222 -1.36 -4.56 17.91
C CYS A 222 -0.59 -5.51 18.84
N GLN A 223 -0.80 -5.44 20.16
CA GLN A 223 -0.19 -6.39 21.08
C GLN A 223 -0.82 -7.78 20.94
N LYS A 224 -2.16 -7.86 20.83
CA LYS A 224 -2.84 -9.12 20.53
C LYS A 224 -2.50 -9.64 19.13
N LEU A 225 -2.49 -8.73 18.15
CA LEU A 225 -2.31 -9.08 16.75
C LEU A 225 -0.88 -9.57 16.44
N PHE A 226 0.14 -8.90 16.99
CA PHE A 226 1.55 -9.16 16.66
C PHE A 226 2.39 -9.71 17.82
N GLY A 227 1.84 -9.84 19.03
CA GLY A 227 2.58 -10.29 20.23
C GLY A 227 3.52 -9.25 20.83
N VAL A 228 3.51 -8.00 20.34
CA VAL A 228 4.37 -6.91 20.79
C VAL A 228 3.61 -5.60 20.86
N THR A 229 3.70 -4.91 21.99
CA THR A 229 3.25 -3.51 22.10
C THR A 229 4.11 -2.67 21.14
N GLU A 230 3.47 -2.01 20.17
CA GLU A 230 4.20 -1.19 19.22
C GLU A 230 4.98 -0.10 19.95
N THR A 231 6.31 -0.15 19.90
CA THR A 231 7.10 1.05 20.13
C THR A 231 6.78 1.97 18.97
N ALA A 232 6.07 3.07 19.24
CA ALA A 232 5.85 4.12 18.26
C ALA A 232 7.20 4.39 17.55
N PRO A 233 7.29 4.24 16.21
CA PRO A 233 8.51 4.59 15.53
C PRO A 233 8.80 6.03 15.91
N HIS A 234 10.04 6.32 16.25
CA HIS A 234 10.47 7.70 16.48
C HIS A 234 9.91 8.56 15.36
N ALA A 235 9.20 9.63 15.75
CA ALA A 235 8.52 10.51 14.82
C ALA A 235 9.42 10.80 13.60
N THR A 236 8.83 10.79 12.41
CA THR A 236 9.49 11.21 11.16
C THR A 236 10.32 12.44 11.46
N TYR A 237 11.65 12.33 11.32
CA TYR A 237 12.57 13.42 11.58
C TYR A 237 12.00 14.70 10.97
N GLU A 238 11.81 15.73 11.79
CA GLU A 238 11.48 17.04 11.26
C GLU A 238 12.53 17.41 10.22
N ARG A 239 12.06 17.79 9.02
CA ARG A 239 12.94 18.29 7.97
C ARG A 239 13.47 19.65 8.41
N GLU A 240 14.67 19.98 7.97
CA GLU A 240 15.34 21.25 8.28
C GLU A 240 14.50 22.48 7.86
N PHE A 241 13.63 22.30 6.86
CA PHE A 241 12.65 23.30 6.43
C PHE A 241 11.48 22.65 5.68
N LYS A 242 10.39 23.42 5.54
CA LYS A 242 9.23 23.06 4.72
C LYS A 242 9.37 23.71 3.34
N LEU A 243 8.95 23.02 2.27
CA LEU A 243 9.03 23.57 0.90
C LEU A 243 8.19 24.84 0.68
N LYS A 244 7.21 25.10 1.56
CA LYS A 244 6.43 26.35 1.56
C LYS A 244 7.24 27.57 2.00
N ASP A 245 8.35 27.36 2.71
CA ASP A 245 9.29 28.44 3.06
C ASP A 245 10.20 28.72 1.86
N VAL A 246 9.76 29.65 1.01
CA VAL A 246 10.45 30.04 -0.22
C VAL A 246 11.90 30.44 0.04
N LYS A 247 12.16 31.19 1.12
CA LYS A 247 13.51 31.67 1.45
C LYS A 247 14.46 30.51 1.76
N LYS A 248 14.02 29.55 2.59
CA LYS A 248 14.85 28.38 2.93
C LYS A 248 15.00 27.42 1.75
N LYS A 249 13.97 27.28 0.91
CA LYS A 249 14.01 26.51 -0.34
C LYS A 249 15.05 27.08 -1.30
N ASP A 250 15.06 28.39 -1.53
CA ASP A 250 16.00 29.02 -2.45
C ASP A 250 17.44 28.92 -1.93
N LYS A 251 17.64 29.11 -0.62
CA LYS A 251 18.93 28.89 0.03
C LYS A 251 19.42 27.44 -0.12
N PHE A 252 18.53 26.47 0.02
CA PHE A 252 18.83 25.05 -0.21
C PHE A 252 19.28 24.79 -1.64
N LEU A 253 18.57 25.31 -2.64
CA LEU A 253 18.94 25.12 -4.04
C LEU A 253 20.30 25.75 -4.32
N GLN A 254 20.56 26.97 -3.84
CA GLN A 254 21.86 27.63 -4.00
C GLN A 254 23.01 26.80 -3.42
N GLU A 255 22.86 26.31 -2.19
CA GLU A 255 23.91 25.49 -1.55
C GLU A 255 24.06 24.12 -2.22
N LEU A 256 22.96 23.51 -2.68
CA LEU A 256 23.01 22.25 -3.40
C LEU A 256 23.75 22.40 -4.74
N HIS A 257 23.46 23.46 -5.50
CA HIS A 257 24.17 23.79 -6.73
C HIS A 257 25.66 23.96 -6.48
N ARG A 258 26.03 24.71 -5.43
CA ARG A 258 27.44 24.91 -5.04
C ARG A 258 28.15 23.59 -4.74
N ILE A 259 27.51 22.67 -4.02
CA ILE A 259 28.08 21.35 -3.71
C ILE A 259 28.20 20.50 -4.98
N TYR A 260 27.18 20.50 -5.84
CA TYR A 260 27.17 19.73 -7.07
C TYR A 260 28.26 20.18 -8.05
N GLU A 261 28.48 21.48 -8.17
CA GLU A 261 29.58 22.05 -8.96
C GLU A 261 30.93 21.62 -8.37
N HIS A 262 31.12 21.79 -7.06
CA HIS A 262 32.38 21.42 -6.40
C HIS A 262 32.71 19.92 -6.52
N GLN A 263 31.70 19.06 -6.46
CA GLN A 263 31.85 17.60 -6.55
C GLN A 263 31.72 17.06 -7.98
N ASN A 264 31.56 17.95 -8.98
CA ASN A 264 31.37 17.61 -10.39
C ASN A 264 30.27 16.55 -10.63
N ILE A 265 29.18 16.62 -9.86
CA ILE A 265 28.12 15.60 -9.88
C ILE A 265 27.54 15.43 -11.29
N LYS A 266 27.28 16.54 -11.99
CA LYS A 266 26.72 16.51 -13.35
C LYS A 266 27.60 15.71 -14.31
N MET A 267 28.90 16.02 -14.37
CA MET A 267 29.85 15.33 -15.23
C MET A 267 29.93 13.84 -14.89
N ARG A 268 30.02 13.49 -13.61
CA ARG A 268 30.08 12.08 -13.15
C ARG A 268 28.82 11.29 -13.51
N VAL A 269 27.64 11.91 -13.47
CA VAL A 269 26.38 11.30 -13.91
C VAL A 269 26.39 11.07 -15.42
N GLU A 270 26.84 12.04 -16.21
CA GLU A 270 26.93 11.94 -17.67
C GLU A 270 27.92 10.84 -18.10
N GLU A 271 29.11 10.80 -17.51
CA GLU A 271 30.11 9.76 -17.75
C GLU A 271 29.60 8.36 -17.40
N LEU A 272 28.92 8.22 -16.26
CA LEU A 272 28.34 6.95 -15.85
C LEU A 272 27.21 6.51 -16.80
N ALA A 273 26.36 7.45 -17.23
CA ALA A 273 25.28 7.16 -18.17
C ALA A 273 25.80 6.65 -19.51
N GLU A 274 26.83 7.29 -20.07
CA GLU A 274 27.47 6.83 -21.31
C GLU A 274 28.18 5.48 -21.12
N ALA A 275 28.85 5.25 -19.99
CA ALA A 275 29.49 3.97 -19.69
C ALA A 275 28.48 2.82 -19.56
N LEU A 276 27.33 3.07 -18.90
CA LEU A 276 26.24 2.10 -18.79
C LEU A 276 25.61 1.81 -20.15
N LYS A 277 25.44 2.83 -21.00
CA LYS A 277 24.91 2.68 -22.37
C LYS A 277 25.84 1.85 -23.25
N ALA A 278 27.16 2.05 -23.13
CA ALA A 278 28.14 1.35 -23.94
C ALA A 278 28.42 -0.09 -23.48
N ARG A 279 28.43 -0.34 -22.16
CA ARG A 279 28.95 -1.60 -21.58
C ARG A 279 27.93 -2.39 -20.78
N GLY A 280 26.74 -1.84 -20.54
CA GLY A 280 25.74 -2.43 -19.65
C GLY A 280 26.15 -2.36 -18.16
N PRO A 281 25.33 -2.92 -17.26
CA PRO A 281 25.54 -2.83 -15.81
C PRO A 281 26.58 -3.84 -15.32
N THR A 282 27.85 -3.53 -15.47
CA THR A 282 28.94 -4.33 -14.88
C THR A 282 29.04 -4.11 -13.36
N PRO A 283 29.60 -5.06 -12.58
CA PRO A 283 29.78 -4.89 -11.13
C PRO A 283 30.51 -3.60 -10.75
N ALA A 284 31.52 -3.20 -11.53
CA ALA A 284 32.25 -1.96 -11.32
C ALA A 284 31.38 -0.71 -11.55
N LEU A 285 30.55 -0.70 -12.60
CA LEU A 285 29.64 0.41 -12.88
C LEU A 285 28.50 0.50 -11.87
N ILE A 286 28.03 -0.63 -11.34
CA ILE A 286 27.07 -0.68 -10.23
C ILE A 286 27.68 -0.05 -8.98
N GLN A 287 28.94 -0.34 -8.66
CA GLN A 287 29.62 0.27 -7.51
C GLN A 287 29.79 1.79 -7.68
N ILE A 288 30.12 2.26 -8.88
CA ILE A 288 30.22 3.69 -9.19
C ILE A 288 28.85 4.36 -9.07
N TYR A 289 27.78 3.71 -9.56
CA TYR A 289 26.40 4.18 -9.40
C TYR A 289 26.03 4.36 -7.93
N GLN A 290 26.26 3.34 -7.10
CA GLN A 290 25.97 3.40 -5.67
C GLN A 290 26.75 4.53 -4.97
N THR A 291 28.03 4.69 -5.32
CA THR A 291 28.88 5.74 -4.76
C THR A 291 28.38 7.14 -5.15
N LEU A 292 27.94 7.30 -6.41
CA LEU A 292 27.41 8.57 -6.91
C LEU A 292 26.04 8.91 -6.29
N ASP A 293 25.17 7.92 -6.10
CA ASP A 293 23.89 8.07 -5.40
C ASP A 293 24.10 8.48 -3.92
N ASP A 294 25.09 7.87 -3.25
CA ASP A 294 25.50 8.23 -1.90
C ASP A 294 26.02 9.68 -1.83
N ASP A 295 26.81 10.11 -2.81
CA ASP A 295 27.32 11.48 -2.90
C ASP A 295 26.20 12.49 -3.10
N ILE A 296 25.27 12.22 -4.02
CA ILE A 296 24.07 13.03 -4.27
C ILE A 296 23.25 13.16 -2.98
N THR A 297 23.00 12.04 -2.31
CA THR A 297 22.24 12.01 -1.05
C THR A 297 22.96 12.80 0.06
N ARG A 298 24.28 12.66 0.18
CA ARG A 298 25.09 13.41 1.15
C ARG A 298 25.07 14.91 0.86
N ALA A 299 25.18 15.31 -0.40
CA ALA A 299 25.11 16.69 -0.84
C ALA A 299 23.74 17.32 -0.51
N MET A 300 22.64 16.62 -0.80
CA MET A 300 21.29 17.05 -0.42
C MET A 300 21.15 17.23 1.09
N ARG A 301 21.64 16.28 1.90
CA ARG A 301 21.61 16.39 3.37
C ARG A 301 22.46 17.55 3.89
N ALA A 302 23.63 17.77 3.32
CA ALA A 302 24.52 18.86 3.70
C ALA A 302 23.92 20.23 3.37
N ALA A 303 23.33 20.38 2.17
CA ALA A 303 22.61 21.59 1.77
C ALA A 303 21.42 21.85 2.70
N ALA A 304 20.62 20.83 3.02
CA ALA A 304 19.47 20.97 3.92
C ALA A 304 19.89 21.49 5.32
N LYS A 305 20.95 20.91 5.90
CA LYS A 305 21.52 21.33 7.20
C LYS A 305 22.05 22.77 7.20
N ARG A 306 22.50 23.28 6.07
CA ARG A 306 22.96 24.68 5.93
C ARG A 306 21.79 25.65 5.71
N SER A 307 20.68 25.17 5.18
CA SER A 307 19.50 25.99 4.87
C SER A 307 18.50 26.10 6.00
N GLY A 308 18.52 25.17 6.94
CA GLY A 308 17.70 25.24 8.14
C GLY A 308 18.27 24.37 9.25
N ARG A 309 17.82 24.64 10.47
CA ARG A 309 18.00 23.73 11.60
C ARG A 309 16.68 23.00 11.80
N LYS A 310 16.77 21.73 12.18
CA LYS A 310 15.61 21.02 12.72
C LYS A 310 15.18 21.77 13.97
N ASP A 311 13.88 21.97 14.15
CA ASP A 311 13.39 22.38 15.46
C ASP A 311 13.61 21.18 16.38
N PHE A 312 14.63 21.27 17.23
CA PHE A 312 14.85 20.29 18.28
C PHE A 312 13.87 20.59 19.42
N GLY A 313 12.59 20.34 19.18
CA GLY A 313 11.66 20.03 20.24
C GLY A 313 11.82 18.55 20.55
N TYR A 314 12.45 18.20 21.67
CA TYR A 314 12.20 16.87 22.21
C TYR A 314 10.68 16.78 22.41
N GLN A 315 10.02 15.84 21.72
CA GLN A 315 8.69 15.41 22.10
C GLN A 315 8.83 14.78 23.49
N ARG A 316 8.68 15.62 24.51
CA ARG A 316 8.54 15.19 25.89
C ARG A 316 7.36 14.24 25.92
N SER A 317 7.49 13.10 26.60
CA SER A 317 6.34 12.25 26.87
C SER A 317 5.23 13.09 27.51
N ASP A 318 3.97 12.69 27.34
CA ASP A 318 2.84 13.41 27.95
C ASP A 318 3.05 13.60 29.47
N VAL A 319 3.72 12.63 30.11
CA VAL A 319 4.17 12.69 31.50
C VAL A 319 5.12 13.88 31.76
N LEU A 320 6.14 14.08 30.91
CA LEU A 320 7.10 15.18 31.04
C LEU A 320 6.49 16.54 30.66
N ILE A 321 5.51 16.57 29.74
CA ILE A 321 4.73 17.78 29.42
C ILE A 321 3.87 18.18 30.61
N MET A 322 3.18 17.22 31.24
CA MET A 322 2.34 17.46 32.41
C MET A 322 3.15 17.86 33.64
N ALA A 323 4.32 17.25 33.86
CA ALA A 323 5.23 17.63 34.94
C ALA A 323 5.77 19.06 34.76
N GLY A 324 6.09 19.46 33.52
CA GLY A 324 6.58 20.80 33.21
C GLY A 324 5.54 21.92 33.27
N ARG A 325 4.24 21.61 33.38
CA ARG A 325 3.15 22.59 33.58
C ARG A 325 2.92 22.95 35.05
N ARG A 326 3.57 22.25 35.97
CA ARG A 326 3.47 22.46 37.43
C ARG A 326 4.68 23.19 38.02
N VAL A 327 5.52 23.78 37.16
CA VAL A 327 6.66 24.63 37.54
C VAL A 327 6.38 26.05 37.11
#